data_AF-A0A3S0BLD9-F1
#
_entry.id   AF-A0A3S0BLD9-F1
#
_cell.length_a   1.000
_cell.length_b   1.000
_cell.length_c   1.000
_cell.angle_alpha   90.00
_cell.angle_beta   90.00
_cell.angle_gamma   90.00
#
_symmetry.space_group_name_H-M   'P 1'
#
loop_
_entity.id
_entity.type
_entity.pdbx_description
1 polymer ?
#
loop_
_entity_poly.entity_id
_entity_poly.type
_entity_poly.pdbx_seq_one_letter_code
_entity_poly.pdbx_strand_id
1 'polypeptide(L)'
;MGGVRVLEQWFAHRTAPAEPGSLEAIGPAAWPQEWTSELLDLITVLALLGAREPERAAFAARAAEGGTESGAGGAAALRAAGVLPPPARARRPASVLDHREEGPEGQFMLL
;
A
#
# COMPACT_ATOMS: atom_id res chain seq x y z
N MET A 1 4.96 -8.15 5.90
CA MET A 1 3.94 -8.76 5.04
C MET A 1 4.01 -10.26 5.27
N GLY A 2 2.97 -10.83 5.89
CA GLY A 2 2.90 -12.28 6.14
C GLY A 2 2.99 -13.06 4.84
N GLY A 3 3.59 -14.25 4.88
CA GLY A 3 3.98 -15.10 3.73
C GLY A 3 2.83 -15.59 2.85
N VAL A 4 2.03 -14.66 2.34
CA VAL A 4 0.93 -14.90 1.42
C VAL A 4 1.51 -15.15 0.03
N ARG A 5 1.05 -16.26 -0.54
CA ARG A 5 1.31 -16.68 -1.92
C ARG A 5 0.43 -15.87 -2.88
N VAL A 6 0.84 -14.62 -3.13
CA VAL A 6 0.02 -13.60 -3.82
C VAL A 6 -0.35 -14.02 -5.24
N LEU A 7 0.61 -14.57 -6.00
CA LEU A 7 0.35 -15.02 -7.38
C LEU A 7 -0.67 -16.16 -7.40
N GLU A 8 -0.53 -17.11 -6.49
CA GLU A 8 -1.41 -18.26 -6.39
C GLU A 8 -2.84 -17.84 -6.02
N GLN A 9 -2.99 -16.88 -5.09
CA GLN A 9 -4.29 -16.30 -4.78
C GLN A 9 -4.90 -15.53 -5.96
N TRP A 10 -4.07 -14.77 -6.69
CA TRP A 10 -4.52 -14.00 -7.85
C TRP A 10 -5.06 -14.91 -8.96
N PHE A 11 -4.40 -16.05 -9.22
CA PHE A 11 -4.90 -17.09 -10.13
C PHE A 11 -6.15 -17.76 -9.58
N ALA A 12 -6.12 -18.23 -8.34
CA ALA A 12 -7.23 -18.97 -7.73
C ALA A 12 -8.54 -18.16 -7.79
N HIS A 13 -8.46 -16.85 -7.58
CA HIS A 13 -9.63 -15.99 -7.66
C HIS A 13 -10.24 -15.89 -9.08
N ARG A 14 -9.42 -15.97 -10.14
CA ARG A 14 -9.86 -15.84 -11.53
C ARG A 14 -10.22 -17.16 -12.21
N THR A 15 -9.69 -18.27 -11.72
CA THR A 15 -9.87 -19.59 -12.32
C THR A 15 -10.70 -20.54 -11.45
N ALA A 16 -11.17 -20.10 -10.27
CA ALA A 16 -12.04 -20.90 -9.45
C ALA A 16 -13.34 -21.21 -10.21
N PRO A 17 -13.84 -22.46 -10.14
CA PRO A 17 -15.16 -22.77 -10.67
C PRO A 17 -16.21 -21.95 -9.93
N ALA A 18 -17.13 -21.34 -10.66
CA ALA A 18 -18.25 -20.61 -10.11
C ALA A 18 -19.49 -21.51 -9.99
N GLU A 19 -20.28 -21.27 -8.94
CA GLU A 19 -21.54 -21.99 -8.75
C GLU A 19 -22.57 -21.57 -9.82
N PRO A 20 -23.22 -22.52 -10.52
CA PRO A 20 -24.21 -22.19 -11.55
C PRO A 20 -25.35 -21.33 -11.00
N GLY A 21 -25.61 -20.20 -11.65
CA GLY A 21 -26.65 -19.26 -11.24
C GLY A 21 -26.21 -18.20 -10.23
N SER A 22 -24.93 -18.18 -9.81
CA SER A 22 -24.36 -17.09 -9.01
C SER A 22 -23.84 -15.94 -9.89
N LEU A 23 -23.54 -14.78 -9.29
CA LEU A 23 -22.93 -13.66 -10.02
C LEU A 23 -21.50 -13.97 -10.47
N GLU A 24 -20.78 -14.78 -9.70
CA GLU A 24 -19.44 -15.26 -10.03
C GLU A 24 -19.43 -16.12 -11.30
N ALA A 25 -20.57 -16.71 -11.67
CA ALA A 25 -20.73 -17.42 -12.94
C ALA A 25 -20.81 -16.45 -14.15
N ILE A 26 -21.02 -15.16 -13.91
CA ILE A 26 -20.96 -14.11 -14.93
C ILE A 26 -19.50 -13.66 -15.05
N GLY A 27 -18.72 -14.41 -15.81
CA GLY A 27 -17.30 -14.14 -16.05
C GLY A 27 -16.92 -14.28 -17.53
N PRO A 28 -15.68 -13.92 -17.89
CA PRO A 28 -15.16 -14.14 -19.23
C PRO A 28 -15.18 -15.63 -19.58
N ALA A 29 -15.65 -15.97 -20.78
CA ALA A 29 -15.69 -17.36 -21.25
C ALA A 29 -14.30 -17.95 -21.57
N ALA A 30 -13.29 -17.08 -21.72
CA ALA A 30 -11.91 -17.42 -22.00
C ALA A 30 -10.98 -16.42 -21.31
N TRP A 31 -9.69 -16.72 -21.30
CA TRP A 31 -8.66 -15.85 -20.74
C TRP A 31 -8.55 -14.53 -21.53
N PRO A 32 -8.93 -13.38 -20.95
CA PRO A 32 -8.82 -12.08 -21.60
C PRO A 32 -7.36 -11.62 -21.68
N GLN A 33 -7.02 -10.81 -22.68
CA GLN A 33 -5.67 -10.22 -22.79
C GLN A 33 -5.36 -9.32 -21.59
N GLU A 34 -6.37 -8.62 -21.07
CA GLU A 34 -6.27 -7.72 -19.92
C GLU A 34 -5.73 -8.44 -18.69
N TRP A 35 -6.13 -9.70 -18.45
CA TRP A 35 -5.61 -10.51 -17.36
C TRP A 35 -4.13 -10.84 -17.51
N THR A 36 -3.65 -11.03 -18.74
CA THR A 36 -2.20 -11.19 -18.98
C THR A 36 -1.45 -9.91 -18.66
N SER A 37 -1.97 -8.75 -19.06
CA SER A 37 -1.38 -7.45 -18.72
C SER A 37 -1.33 -7.26 -17.20
N GLU A 38 -2.44 -7.49 -16.49
CA GLU A 38 -2.49 -7.42 -15.02
C GLU A 38 -1.48 -8.38 -14.35
N LEU A 39 -1.33 -9.60 -14.89
CA LEU A 39 -0.37 -10.58 -14.40
C LEU A 39 1.07 -10.09 -14.56
N LEU A 40 1.41 -9.53 -15.74
CA LEU A 40 2.74 -8.99 -16.00
C LEU A 40 3.05 -7.80 -15.08
N ASP A 41 2.08 -6.91 -14.84
CA ASP A 41 2.23 -5.81 -13.90
C ASP A 41 2.44 -6.31 -12.47
N LEU A 42 1.64 -7.30 -12.03
CA LEU A 42 1.78 -7.90 -10.71
C LEU A 42 3.16 -8.55 -10.53
N ILE A 43 3.60 -9.36 -11.50
CA ILE A 43 4.93 -9.97 -11.48
C ILE A 43 6.01 -8.90 -11.44
N THR A 44 5.86 -7.82 -12.20
CA THR A 44 6.82 -6.71 -12.20
C THR A 44 6.92 -6.06 -10.83
N VAL A 45 5.80 -5.73 -10.20
CA VAL A 45 5.79 -5.17 -8.83
C VAL A 45 6.41 -6.13 -7.83
N LEU A 46 6.05 -7.41 -7.88
CA LEU A 46 6.63 -8.43 -6.99
C LEU A 46 8.14 -8.59 -7.19
N ALA A 47 8.62 -8.54 -8.44
CA ALA A 47 10.03 -8.59 -8.77
C ALA A 47 10.77 -7.34 -8.25
N LEU A 48 10.20 -6.15 -8.43
CA LEU A 48 10.76 -4.90 -7.90
C LEU A 48 10.84 -4.91 -6.37
N LEU A 49 9.81 -5.42 -5.70
CA LEU A 49 9.81 -5.59 -4.24
C LEU A 49 10.86 -6.62 -3.79
N GLY A 50 10.94 -7.76 -4.46
CA GLY A 50 11.95 -8.79 -4.19
C GLY A 50 13.38 -8.29 -4.38
N ALA A 51 13.63 -7.49 -5.41
CA ALA A 51 14.93 -6.88 -5.67
C ALA A 51 15.38 -5.94 -4.53
N ARG A 52 14.44 -5.38 -3.78
CA ARG A 52 14.70 -4.49 -2.62
C ARG A 52 14.78 -5.22 -1.30
N GLU A 53 14.58 -6.53 -1.26
CA GLU A 53 14.59 -7.30 -0.02
C GLU A 53 15.92 -7.17 0.77
N PRO A 54 17.11 -7.17 0.15
CA PRO A 54 18.36 -6.96 0.89
C PRO A 54 18.41 -5.59 1.58
N GLU A 55 17.95 -4.53 0.91
CA GLU A 55 17.90 -3.17 1.47
C GLU A 55 16.92 -3.08 2.64
N ARG A 56 15.75 -3.72 2.49
CA ARG A 56 14.73 -3.81 3.54
C ARG A 56 15.23 -4.60 4.75
N ALA A 57 15.90 -5.73 4.53
CA ALA A 57 16.49 -6.54 5.59
C ALA A 57 17.58 -5.77 6.34
N ALA A 58 18.47 -5.08 5.63
CA ALA A 58 19.52 -4.27 6.24
C ALA A 58 18.95 -3.08 7.04
N PHE A 59 17.89 -2.44 6.53
CA PHE A 59 17.18 -1.40 7.28
C PHE A 59 16.52 -1.96 8.55
N ALA A 60 15.83 -3.10 8.44
CA ALA A 60 15.17 -3.74 9.58
C ALA A 60 16.17 -4.19 10.65
N ALA A 61 17.33 -4.75 10.26
CA ALA A 61 18.41 -5.10 11.16
C ALA A 61 18.94 -3.87 11.90
N ARG A 62 19.26 -2.79 11.18
CA ARG A 62 19.70 -1.51 11.79
C ARG A 62 18.65 -0.92 12.74
N ALA A 63 17.37 -1.02 12.39
CA ALA A 63 16.28 -0.55 13.24
C ALA A 63 16.15 -1.39 14.53
N ALA A 64 16.39 -2.71 14.45
CA ALA A 64 16.38 -3.60 15.61
C ALA A 64 17.61 -3.37 16.52
N GLU A 65 18.79 -3.21 15.93
CA GLU A 65 20.06 -2.97 16.65
C GLU A 65 20.06 -1.59 17.35
N GLY A 66 19.60 -0.53 16.66
CA GLY A 66 19.47 0.82 17.22
C GLY A 66 18.33 0.98 18.25
N GLY A 67 17.59 -0.09 18.55
CA GLY A 67 16.49 -0.10 19.52
C GLY A 67 16.90 -0.39 20.96
N THR A 68 18.11 -0.93 21.20
CA THR A 68 18.44 -1.51 22.51
C THR A 68 19.60 -0.83 23.24
N GLU A 69 20.59 -0.26 22.55
CA GLU A 69 21.78 0.31 23.23
C GLU A 69 21.83 1.84 23.31
N SER A 70 21.04 2.55 22.51
CA SER A 70 20.83 3.98 22.68
C SER A 70 19.41 4.28 22.23
N GLY A 71 18.57 4.79 23.14
CA GLY A 71 17.15 5.03 22.90
C GLY A 71 16.89 6.11 21.86
N ALA A 72 17.21 5.85 20.59
CA ALA A 72 17.17 6.75 19.44
C ALA A 72 15.97 6.47 18.49
N GLY A 73 15.38 5.27 18.54
CA GLY A 73 14.24 4.91 17.70
C GLY A 73 12.87 4.91 18.39
N GLY A 74 12.82 4.90 19.72
CA GLY A 74 11.58 4.79 20.49
C GLY A 74 10.85 6.12 20.67
N ALA A 75 9.59 6.09 21.10
CA ALA A 75 8.81 7.30 21.37
C ALA A 75 9.50 8.26 22.36
N ALA A 76 10.30 7.75 23.30
CA ALA A 76 11.12 8.58 24.21
C ALA A 76 12.21 9.37 23.47
N ALA A 77 12.90 8.73 22.52
CA ALA A 77 13.87 9.35 21.64
C ALA A 77 13.27 10.51 20.85
N LEU A 78 12.11 10.24 20.25
CA LEU A 78 11.42 11.20 19.41
C LEU A 78 10.88 12.37 20.24
N ARG A 79 10.50 12.15 21.51
CA ARG A 79 10.18 13.24 22.45
C ARG A 79 11.41 14.05 22.82
N ALA A 80 12.53 13.39 23.14
CA ALA A 80 13.79 14.07 23.47
C ALA A 80 14.32 14.91 22.30
N ALA A 81 14.15 14.42 21.06
CA ALA A 81 14.48 15.13 19.84
C ALA A 81 13.43 16.20 19.44
N GLY A 82 12.36 16.39 20.20
CA GLY A 82 11.31 17.37 19.90
C GLY A 82 10.43 17.03 18.69
N VAL A 83 10.51 15.80 18.17
CA VAL A 83 9.69 15.30 17.05
C VAL A 83 8.28 14.92 17.51
N LEU A 84 8.16 14.39 18.74
CA LEU A 84 6.87 14.10 19.38
C LEU A 84 6.59 15.09 20.53
N PRO A 85 5.32 15.52 20.72
CA PRO A 85 4.15 15.16 19.90
C PRO A 85 4.14 15.88 18.54
N PRO A 86 3.49 15.30 17.50
CA PRO A 86 3.31 16.00 16.25
C PRO A 86 2.49 17.29 16.46
N PRO A 87 2.77 18.36 15.70
CA PRO A 87 2.11 19.65 15.88
C PRO A 87 0.59 19.52 15.67
N ALA A 88 -0.20 20.32 16.39
CA ALA A 88 -1.68 20.23 16.36
C ALA A 88 -2.26 20.32 14.93
N ARG A 89 -1.63 21.09 14.03
CA ARG A 89 -2.03 21.20 12.62
C ARG A 89 -1.96 19.88 11.85
N ALA A 90 -1.05 18.97 12.21
CA ALA A 90 -0.90 17.67 11.56
C ALA A 90 -2.04 16.69 11.90
N ARG A 91 -2.88 17.03 12.89
CA ARG A 91 -4.07 16.28 13.27
C ARG A 91 -5.34 16.81 12.62
N ARG A 92 -5.25 17.92 11.89
CA ARG A 92 -6.38 18.47 11.13
C ARG A 92 -6.40 17.83 9.74
N PRO A 93 -7.57 17.72 9.10
CA PRO A 93 -7.64 17.45 7.66
C PRO A 93 -6.69 18.39 6.91
N ALA A 94 -6.14 17.93 5.79
CA ALA A 94 -5.28 18.77 4.97
C ALA A 94 -6.05 20.06 4.64
N SER A 95 -5.53 21.23 5.05
CA SER A 95 -6.20 22.52 4.83
C SER A 95 -6.32 22.89 3.34
N VAL A 96 -5.68 22.12 2.46
CA VAL A 96 -5.91 22.14 1.00
C VAL A 96 -7.37 21.76 0.68
N LEU A 97 -8.00 20.92 1.51
CA LEU A 97 -9.42 20.57 1.42
C LEU A 97 -10.36 21.66 1.95
N ASP A 98 -9.85 22.64 2.70
CA ASP A 98 -10.62 23.78 3.20
C ASP A 98 -10.63 24.95 2.20
N HIS A 99 -9.84 24.87 1.12
CA HIS A 99 -9.78 25.91 0.11
C HIS A 99 -10.95 25.77 -0.86
N ARG A 100 -11.93 26.66 -0.71
CA ARG A 100 -13.12 26.73 -1.56
C ARG A 100 -12.87 27.74 -2.69
N GLU A 101 -12.10 27.36 -3.70
CA GLU A 101 -12.13 28.08 -4.99
C GLU A 101 -13.29 27.52 -5.81
N GLU A 102 -14.41 28.25 -5.84
CA GLU A 102 -15.49 28.01 -6.80
C GLU A 102 -15.00 28.45 -8.19
N GLY A 103 -14.64 27.48 -9.04
CA GLY A 103 -14.51 27.72 -10.47
C GLY A 103 -15.86 28.16 -11.07
N PRO A 104 -15.88 28.79 -12.24
CA PRO A 104 -17.09 29.37 -12.85
C PRO A 104 -18.24 28.36 -13.07
N GLU A 105 -17.93 27.05 -13.05
CA GLU A 105 -18.89 25.96 -13.22
C GLU A 105 -19.31 25.26 -11.91
N GLY A 106 -18.90 25.76 -10.73
CA GLY A 106 -19.30 25.19 -9.43
C GLY A 106 -18.77 23.77 -9.14
N GLN A 107 -17.71 23.34 -9.83
CA GLN A 107 -17.11 22.01 -9.67
C GLN A 107 -15.97 22.04 -8.63
N PHE A 108 -16.04 21.16 -7.63
CA PHE A 108 -15.00 21.00 -6.61
C PHE A 108 -13.91 20.05 -7.13
N MET A 109 -12.68 20.54 -7.23
CA MET A 109 -11.50 19.70 -7.43
C MET A 109 -10.79 19.55 -6.09
N LEU A 110 -10.73 18.31 -5.59
CA LEU A 110 -9.84 17.95 -4.49
C LEU A 110 -8.42 17.96 -5.05
N LEU A 111 -7.56 18.84 -4.53
CA LEU A 111 -6.11 18.67 -4.64
C LEU A 111 -5.60 17.87 -3.43
#